data_AF-A0A4Z0Q6L1-F1
#
_entry.id   AF-A0A4Z0Q6L1-F1
#
_cell.length_a   1.000
_cell.length_b   1.000
_cell.length_c   1.000
_cell.angle_alpha   90.00
_cell.angle_beta   90.00
_cell.angle_gamma   90.00
#
_symmetry.space_group_name_H-M   'P 1'
#
loop_
_entity.id
_entity.type
_entity.pdbx_description
1 polymer ?
#
loop_
_entity_poly.entity_id
_entity_poly.type
_entity_poly.pdbx_seq_one_letter_code
_entity_poly.pdbx_strand_id
1 'polypeptide(L)'
;MTISFDLNLDHAYAESLRQQHEPGKAQELISDLEDQIGSALNLVVQRHGVLPAVGDRVEVDFEWVEITARTFGQDGTVWLSANRFTV
;
A
#
# COMPACT_ATOMS: atom_id res chain seq x y z
N MET A 1 -4.66 5.67 19.73
CA MET A 1 -4.49 4.21 19.59
C MET A 1 -3.60 4.01 18.38
N THR A 2 -2.47 3.33 18.53
CA THR A 2 -1.54 3.09 17.41
C THR A 2 -1.87 1.74 16.81
N ILE A 3 -2.22 1.70 15.53
CA ILE A 3 -2.47 0.45 14.82
C ILE A 3 -1.22 0.18 13.98
N SER A 4 -0.49 -0.90 14.30
CA SER A 4 0.66 -1.33 13.51
C SER A 4 0.19 -2.05 12.25
N PHE A 5 0.75 -1.69 11.11
CA PHE A 5 0.50 -2.36 9.84
C PHE A 5 1.75 -2.37 8.97
N ASP A 6 1.81 -3.38 8.11
CA ASP A 6 2.73 -3.48 6.99
C ASP A 6 1.94 -3.33 5.70
N LEU A 7 2.62 -2.84 4.66
CA LEU A 7 2.02 -2.64 3.35
C LEU A 7 2.94 -3.18 2.27
N ASN A 8 2.36 -3.89 1.32
CA ASN A 8 3.01 -4.21 0.06
C ASN A 8 2.14 -3.86 -1.15
N LEU A 9 2.77 -3.62 -2.30
CA LEU A 9 2.02 -3.56 -3.54
C LEU A 9 1.40 -4.91 -3.88
N ASP A 10 0.24 -4.88 -4.51
CA ASP A 10 -0.38 -6.06 -5.10
C ASP A 10 0.61 -6.74 -6.06
N HIS A 11 0.61 -8.07 -6.06
CA HIS A 11 1.56 -8.85 -6.85
C HIS A 11 1.51 -8.47 -8.33
N ALA A 12 0.32 -8.29 -8.90
CA ALA A 12 0.18 -7.92 -10.30
C ALA A 12 0.73 -6.52 -10.56
N TYR A 13 0.54 -5.61 -9.61
CA TYR A 13 1.05 -4.24 -9.73
C TYR A 13 2.58 -4.20 -9.65
N ALA A 14 3.15 -4.83 -8.62
CA ALA A 14 4.60 -4.94 -8.46
C ALA A 14 5.24 -5.61 -9.68
N GLU A 15 4.62 -6.67 -10.21
CA GLU A 15 5.13 -7.36 -11.39
C GLU A 15 5.07 -6.48 -12.65
N SER A 16 4.02 -5.67 -12.81
CA SER A 16 3.94 -4.71 -13.91
C SER A 16 5.08 -3.69 -13.87
N LEU A 17 5.50 -3.24 -12.68
CA LEU A 17 6.63 -2.32 -12.51
C LEU A 17 7.96 -3.02 -12.83
N ARG A 18 8.13 -4.28 -12.42
CA ARG A 18 9.30 -5.10 -12.77
C ARG A 18 9.45 -5.36 -14.25
N GLN A 19 8.35 -5.45 -15.00
CA GLN A 19 8.37 -5.63 -16.44
C GLN A 19 8.72 -4.34 -17.21
N GLN A 20 8.44 -3.17 -16.62
CA GLN A 20 8.64 -1.86 -17.25
C GLN A 20 10.01 -1.24 -16.98
N HIS A 21 10.75 -1.75 -15.98
CA HIS A 21 12.01 -1.17 -15.51
C HIS A 21 13.08 -2.23 -15.29
N GLU A 22 14.36 -1.83 -15.31
CA GLU A 22 15.45 -2.72 -14.92
C GLU A 22 15.29 -3.16 -13.46
N PRO A 23 15.73 -4.37 -13.06
CA PRO A 23 15.44 -4.94 -11.75
C PRO A 23 15.77 -4.04 -10.55
N GLY A 24 16.91 -3.33 -10.58
CA GLY A 24 17.29 -2.41 -9.52
C GLY A 24 16.35 -1.22 -9.40
N LYS A 25 16.01 -0.61 -10.55
CA LYS A 25 15.09 0.54 -10.61
C LYS A 25 13.65 0.15 -10.27
N ALA A 26 13.22 -1.05 -10.69
CA ALA A 26 11.90 -1.56 -10.35
C ALA A 26 11.74 -1.74 -8.83
N GLN A 27 12.75 -2.30 -8.17
CA GLN A 27 12.71 -2.49 -6.72
C GLN A 27 12.69 -1.16 -5.96
N GLU A 28 13.48 -0.18 -6.40
CA GLU A 28 13.48 1.18 -5.85
C GLU A 28 12.07 1.81 -5.95
N LEU A 29 11.47 1.78 -7.14
CA LEU A 29 10.12 2.31 -7.36
C LEU A 29 9.05 1.61 -6.53
N ILE A 30 9.13 0.28 -6.38
CA ILE A 30 8.21 -0.49 -5.54
C ILE A 30 8.32 -0.02 -4.09
N SER A 31 9.55 0.05 -3.55
CA SER A 31 9.78 0.46 -2.16
C SER A 31 9.35 1.90 -1.91
N ASP A 32 9.66 2.82 -2.82
CA ASP A 32 9.23 4.22 -2.72
C ASP A 32 7.69 4.34 -2.69
N LEU A 33 6.99 3.58 -3.55
CA LEU A 33 5.53 3.56 -3.57
C LEU A 33 4.95 2.95 -2.29
N GLU A 34 5.52 1.85 -1.78
CA GLU A 34 5.11 1.25 -0.51
C GLU A 34 5.26 2.23 0.65
N ASP A 35 6.37 2.97 0.71
CA ASP A 35 6.62 4.00 1.74
C ASP A 35 5.66 5.20 1.64
N GLN A 36 5.37 5.66 0.41
CA GLN A 36 4.43 6.75 0.17
C GLN A 36 3.00 6.37 0.58
N ILE A 37 2.54 5.20 0.14
CA ILE A 37 1.20 4.70 0.50
C ILE A 37 1.14 4.44 2.01
N GLY A 38 2.17 3.82 2.60
CA GLY A 38 2.26 3.58 4.03
C GLY A 38 2.21 4.87 4.85
N SER A 39 2.86 5.93 4.38
CA SER A 39 2.78 7.27 4.99
C SER A 39 1.39 7.86 4.92
N ALA A 40 0.71 7.77 3.77
CA ALA A 40 -0.67 8.23 3.61
C ALA A 40 -1.65 7.46 4.52
N LEU A 41 -1.52 6.13 4.60
CA LEU A 41 -2.30 5.30 5.50
C LEU A 41 -2.07 5.64 6.96
N ASN A 42 -0.83 5.90 7.35
CA ASN A 42 -0.50 6.37 8.70
C ASN A 42 -1.22 7.68 9.03
N LEU A 43 -1.29 8.64 8.10
CA LEU A 43 -2.05 9.88 8.29
C LEU A 43 -3.55 9.61 8.49
N VAL A 44 -4.14 8.70 7.72
CA VAL A 44 -5.54 8.29 7.89
C VAL A 44 -5.78 7.68 9.26
N VAL A 45 -4.92 6.75 9.70
CA VAL A 45 -5.01 6.11 11.01
C VAL A 45 -4.84 7.12 12.14
N GLN A 46 -3.89 8.04 12.03
CA GLN A 46 -3.68 9.09 13.04
C GLN A 46 -4.89 10.00 13.17
N ARG A 47 -5.54 10.33 12.04
CA ARG A 47 -6.68 11.25 12.01
C ARG A 47 -8.00 10.61 12.42
N HIS A 48 -8.23 9.36 12.00
CA HIS A 48 -9.54 8.71 12.13
C HIS A 48 -9.55 7.52 13.08
N GLY A 49 -8.39 7.04 13.51
CA GLY A 49 -8.27 5.89 14.42
C GLY A 49 -8.65 4.56 13.77
N VAL A 50 -8.79 4.51 12.45
CA VAL A 50 -9.19 3.32 11.69
C VAL A 50 -8.25 3.12 10.51
N LEU A 51 -7.94 1.86 10.21
CA LEU A 51 -7.26 1.48 8.97
C LEU A 51 -8.29 1.36 7.84
N PRO A 52 -7.94 1.79 6.62
CA PRO A 52 -8.73 1.51 5.43
C PRO A 52 -9.04 0.01 5.26
N ALA A 53 -10.23 -0.28 4.75
CA ALA A 53 -10.71 -1.61 4.44
C ALA A 53 -10.43 -1.97 2.98
N VAL A 54 -10.62 -3.25 2.64
CA VAL A 54 -10.55 -3.71 1.24
C VAL A 54 -11.62 -3.00 0.41
N GLY A 55 -11.23 -2.44 -0.73
CA GLY A 55 -12.08 -1.62 -1.61
C GLY A 55 -12.04 -0.12 -1.30
N ASP A 56 -11.47 0.28 -0.16
CA ASP A 56 -11.26 1.70 0.13
C ASP A 56 -10.16 2.26 -0.78
N ARG A 57 -10.34 3.54 -1.13
CA ARG A 57 -9.41 4.28 -2.00
C ARG A 57 -8.70 5.34 -1.19
N VAL A 58 -7.40 5.43 -1.39
CA VAL A 58 -6.53 6.38 -0.70
C VAL A 58 -5.79 7.20 -1.74
N GLU A 59 -5.80 8.51 -1.56
CA GLU A 59 -5.06 9.44 -2.41
C GLU A 59 -3.63 9.56 -1.90
N VAL A 60 -2.65 9.36 -2.80
CA VAL A 60 -1.21 9.39 -2.52
C VAL A 60 -0.54 10.21 -3.62
N ASP A 61 0.04 11.37 -3.27
CA ASP A 61 0.80 12.23 -4.18
C ASP A 61 0.18 12.38 -5.60
N PHE A 62 -1.14 12.61 -5.69
CA PHE A 62 -1.96 12.77 -6.91
C PHE A 62 -2.43 11.49 -7.63
N GLU A 63 -2.10 10.30 -7.13
CA GLU A 63 -2.67 9.03 -7.61
C GLU A 63 -3.63 8.43 -6.59
N TRP A 64 -4.60 7.66 -7.07
CA TRP A 64 -5.46 6.87 -6.22
C TRP A 64 -4.95 5.43 -6.16
N VAL A 65 -4.86 4.89 -4.96
CA VAL A 65 -4.62 3.46 -4.73
C VAL A 65 -5.85 2.85 -4.06
N GLU A 66 -6.11 1.59 -4.38
CA GLU A 66 -7.17 0.79 -3.78
C GLU A 66 -6.54 -0.29 -2.90
N ILE A 67 -7.06 -0.46 -1.68
CA ILE A 67 -6.66 -1.57 -0.83
C ILE A 67 -7.31 -2.85 -1.37
N THR A 68 -6.51 -3.79 -1.87
CA THR A 68 -7.00 -5.02 -2.50
C THR A 68 -7.04 -6.20 -1.53
N ALA A 69 -6.22 -6.19 -0.49
CA ALA A 69 -6.22 -7.23 0.52
C ALA A 69 -5.91 -6.68 1.91
N ARG A 70 -6.46 -7.37 2.92
CA ARG A 70 -6.15 -7.16 4.33
C ARG A 70 -6.10 -8.51 5.04
N THR A 71 -4.98 -8.81 5.67
CA THR A 71 -4.77 -10.00 6.48
C THR A 71 -4.04 -9.65 7.77
N PHE A 72 -3.68 -10.64 8.57
CA PHE A 72 -2.98 -10.48 9.84
C PHE A 72 -1.73 -11.37 9.87
N GLY A 73 -0.61 -10.79 10.30
CA GLY A 73 0.60 -11.52 10.66
C GLY A 73 0.38 -12.34 11.94
N GLN A 74 1.30 -13.27 12.21
CA GLN A 74 1.25 -14.11 13.43
C GLN A 74 1.41 -13.30 14.72
N ASP A 75 2.04 -12.12 14.64
CA ASP A 75 2.22 -11.14 15.71
C ASP A 75 1.02 -10.20 15.90
N GLY A 76 -0.01 -10.33 15.05
CA GLY A 76 -1.19 -9.47 15.05
C GLY A 76 -1.04 -8.18 14.24
N THR A 77 0.10 -7.98 13.55
CA THR A 77 0.29 -6.85 12.64
C THR A 77 -0.66 -6.96 11.45
N VAL A 78 -1.32 -5.87 11.08
CA VAL A 78 -2.22 -5.87 9.91
C VAL A 78 -1.37 -5.81 8.66
N TRP A 79 -1.57 -6.75 7.73
CA TRP A 79 -0.87 -6.76 6.46
C TRP A 79 -1.82 -6.29 5.36
N LEU A 80 -1.45 -5.24 4.65
CA LEU A 80 -2.26 -4.62 3.60
C LEU A 80 -1.62 -4.83 2.24
N SER A 81 -2.45 -5.00 1.22
CA SER A 81 -2.03 -4.94 -0.17
C SER A 81 -2.74 -3.81 -0.88
N ALA A 82 -2.01 -3.06 -1.71
CA ALA A 82 -2.54 -1.94 -2.47
C ALA A 82 -2.25 -2.08 -3.96
N ASN A 83 -3.22 -1.73 -4.79
CA ASN A 83 -3.08 -1.66 -6.24
C ASN A 83 -3.36 -0.24 -6.73
N ARG A 84 -2.84 0.09 -7.91
CA ARG A 84 -3.21 1.33 -8.60
C ARG A 84 -4.69 1.30 -8.94
N PHE A 85 -5.43 2.32 -8.50
CA PHE A 85 -6.82 2.46 -8.87
C PHE A 85 -6.91 2.94 -10.33
N THR A 86 -7.64 2.20 -11.16
CA THR A 86 -7.89 2.54 -12.58
C THR A 86 -9.41 2.65 -12.80
N VAL A 87 -9.84 3.68 -13.54
CA VAL A 87 -11.25 3.98 -13.84
C VAL A 87 -11.65 3.37 -15.18
#